data_AF-A0A918WTK9-F1
#
_entry.id   AF-A0A918WTK9-F1
#
_cell.length_a   1.000
_cell.length_b   1.000
_cell.length_c   1.000
_cell.angle_alpha   90.00
_cell.angle_beta   90.00
_cell.angle_gamma   90.00
#
_symmetry.space_group_name_H-M   'P 1'
#
loop_
_entity.id
_entity.type
_entity.pdbx_description
1 polymer ?
#
loop_
_entity_poly.entity_id
_entity_poly.type
_entity_poly.pdbx_seq_one_letter_code
_entity_poly.pdbx_strand_id
1 'polypeptide(L)'
;MQHPDTHRTAASLRTIRELWGELLLAIATPPADVWPPRQLAQTLHAVDDELLVVERAPLVLREHPAPLNLTALDTGLAIERALFALADTLAAAVQRATARDARRWDYQDPDAVDIRRAHGSRAHGLHFASVWIEGRVLDEDTEPEQQLDGTFVAAPFSVLPEYLLHEARHVVQGAEARLLRTLGLDQRTTPVPDRPCPWCGGELELHTGPDEAPSVTCSTGIPCTAPVPLDAQRRRIWEWGDLPPLVTALAGLEQPYAGTQTS
;
A
#
# COMPACT_ATOMS: atom_id res chain seq x y z
N MET A 1 19.52 22.63 -2.59
CA MET A 1 18.09 22.97 -2.75
C MET A 1 17.38 21.65 -3.00
N GLN A 2 16.79 21.05 -1.98
CA GLN A 2 16.16 19.72 -2.10
C GLN A 2 14.91 19.82 -2.97
N HIS A 3 14.80 18.97 -3.99
CA HIS A 3 13.68 18.95 -4.92
C HIS A 3 12.41 18.47 -4.19
N PRO A 4 11.23 19.08 -4.34
CA PRO A 4 9.97 18.60 -3.73
C PRO A 4 9.66 17.14 -4.10
N ASP A 5 10.23 16.65 -5.21
CA ASP A 5 10.11 15.29 -5.70
C ASP A 5 10.85 14.25 -4.84
N THR A 6 11.90 14.63 -4.11
CA THR A 6 12.66 13.70 -3.25
C THR A 6 11.84 13.31 -2.02
N HIS A 7 11.22 14.28 -1.34
CA HIS A 7 10.34 14.02 -0.21
C HIS A 7 9.11 13.19 -0.58
N ARG A 8 8.56 13.40 -1.78
CA ARG A 8 7.46 12.56 -2.28
C ARG A 8 7.89 11.11 -2.49
N THR A 9 9.08 10.91 -3.07
CA THR A 9 9.65 9.57 -3.27
C THR A 9 9.93 8.88 -1.93
N ALA A 10 10.45 9.62 -0.95
CA ALA A 10 10.65 9.13 0.42
C ALA A 10 9.31 8.76 1.10
N ALA A 11 8.27 9.58 0.93
CA ALA A 11 6.93 9.27 1.42
C ALA A 11 6.39 7.97 0.81
N SER A 12 6.49 7.80 -0.51
CA SER A 12 6.08 6.56 -1.19
C SER A 12 6.84 5.33 -0.68
N LEU A 13 8.15 5.43 -0.44
CA LEU A 13 8.95 4.35 0.19
C LEU A 13 8.45 4.01 1.59
N ARG A 14 8.04 5.02 2.36
CA ARG A 14 7.46 4.83 3.70
C ARG A 14 6.11 4.11 3.62
N THR A 15 5.21 4.53 2.74
CA THR A 15 3.94 3.85 2.46
C THR A 15 4.17 2.38 2.15
N ILE A 16 5.14 2.07 1.27
CA ILE A 16 5.48 0.68 0.91
C ILE A 16 5.91 -0.12 2.15
N ARG A 17 6.76 0.44 3.01
CA ARG A 17 7.21 -0.24 4.24
C ARG A 17 6.08 -0.48 5.23
N GLU A 18 5.20 0.50 5.42
CA GLU A 18 4.09 0.44 6.38
C GLU A 18 3.04 -0.58 5.95
N LEU A 19 2.70 -0.61 4.65
CA LEU A 19 1.69 -1.52 4.11
C LEU A 19 2.25 -2.89 3.69
N TRP A 20 3.56 -3.12 3.81
CA TRP A 20 4.15 -4.40 3.43
C TRP A 20 3.58 -5.57 4.25
N GLY A 21 3.35 -5.36 5.55
CA GLY A 21 2.74 -6.36 6.42
C GLY A 21 1.34 -6.76 5.95
N GLU A 22 0.53 -5.79 5.55
CA GLU A 22 -0.82 -6.02 5.01
C GLU A 22 -0.78 -6.83 3.71
N LEU A 23 0.20 -6.57 2.83
CA LEU A 23 0.37 -7.36 1.63
C LEU A 23 0.75 -8.81 1.94
N LEU A 24 1.65 -9.03 2.91
CA LEU A 24 2.02 -10.38 3.34
C LEU A 24 0.83 -11.13 3.94
N LEU A 25 -0.04 -10.46 4.70
CA LEU A 25 -1.29 -11.03 5.20
C LEU A 25 -2.27 -11.35 4.05
N ALA A 26 -2.33 -10.49 3.04
CA ALA A 26 -3.18 -10.69 1.87
C ALA A 26 -2.79 -11.95 1.07
N ILE A 27 -1.50 -12.32 1.01
CA ILE A 27 -1.05 -13.57 0.35
C ILE A 27 -1.67 -14.81 1.00
N ALA A 28 -1.79 -14.80 2.32
CA ALA A 28 -2.32 -15.91 3.10
C ALA A 28 -3.85 -15.89 3.22
N THR A 29 -4.53 -14.96 2.55
CA THR A 29 -5.97 -14.75 2.66
C THR A 29 -6.63 -14.89 1.29
N PRO A 30 -7.74 -15.63 1.15
CA PRO A 30 -8.50 -15.63 -0.10
C PRO A 30 -8.96 -14.21 -0.47
N PRO A 31 -8.94 -13.82 -1.75
CA PRO A 31 -9.55 -12.57 -2.17
C PRO A 31 -11.03 -12.55 -1.72
N ALA A 32 -11.45 -11.48 -1.06
CA ALA A 32 -12.85 -11.35 -0.67
C ALA A 32 -13.67 -10.92 -1.89
N ASP A 33 -14.52 -11.81 -2.39
CA ASP A 33 -15.47 -11.52 -3.48
C ASP A 33 -16.67 -10.68 -3.02
N VAL A 34 -16.76 -10.36 -1.73
CA VAL A 34 -17.96 -9.75 -1.14
C VAL A 34 -17.67 -8.35 -0.60
N TRP A 35 -18.56 -7.45 -1.00
CA TRP A 35 -18.70 -6.09 -0.50
C TRP A 35 -19.21 -6.05 0.96
N PRO A 36 -18.72 -5.14 1.82
CA PRO A 36 -17.66 -4.16 1.57
C PRO A 36 -16.24 -4.76 1.71
N PRO A 37 -15.21 -4.14 1.09
CA PRO A 37 -13.81 -4.50 1.33
C PRO A 37 -13.52 -4.57 2.83
N ARG A 38 -12.67 -5.52 3.25
CA ARG A 38 -12.45 -5.82 4.69
C ARG A 38 -12.11 -4.60 5.56
N GLN A 39 -11.41 -3.62 5.02
CA GLN A 39 -11.06 -2.38 5.72
C GLN A 39 -12.31 -1.50 6.02
N LEU A 40 -13.27 -1.45 5.10
CA LEU A 40 -14.58 -0.84 5.33
C LEU A 40 -15.42 -1.67 6.30
N ALA A 41 -15.40 -3.01 6.20
CA ALA A 41 -16.12 -3.87 7.14
C ALA A 41 -15.64 -3.70 8.59
N GLN A 42 -14.33 -3.60 8.81
CA GLN A 42 -13.75 -3.36 10.14
C GLN A 42 -14.10 -1.98 10.71
N THR A 43 -14.21 -0.96 9.86
CA THR A 43 -14.56 0.40 10.30
C THR A 43 -16.07 0.56 10.52
N LEU A 44 -16.89 -0.19 9.78
CA LEU A 44 -18.36 -0.20 9.90
C LEU A 44 -18.86 -1.12 11.04
N HIS A 45 -18.07 -2.10 11.47
CA HIS A 45 -18.39 -3.03 12.57
C HIS A 45 -17.59 -2.75 13.86
N ALA A 46 -17.07 -1.55 14.05
CA ALA A 46 -16.18 -1.19 15.17
C ALA A 46 -16.85 -1.12 16.56
N VAL A 47 -17.79 -2.02 16.87
CA VAL A 47 -18.32 -2.29 18.22
C VAL A 47 -18.56 -3.80 18.41
N ASP A 48 -17.55 -4.62 18.16
CA ASP A 48 -17.31 -5.92 18.85
C ASP A 48 -16.11 -6.61 18.17
N ASP A 49 -14.96 -6.68 18.86
CA ASP A 49 -14.43 -7.96 19.34
C ASP A 49 -12.99 -7.85 19.89
N GLU A 50 -12.75 -8.68 20.90
CA GLU A 50 -11.55 -8.82 21.70
C GLU A 50 -10.31 -9.29 20.90
N LEU A 51 -9.16 -8.73 21.25
CA LEU A 51 -7.85 -9.11 20.74
C LEU A 51 -7.44 -10.51 21.22
N LEU A 52 -7.48 -11.51 20.34
CA LEU A 52 -6.92 -12.83 20.60
C LEU A 52 -5.38 -12.81 20.52
N VAL A 53 -4.75 -13.05 21.66
CA VAL A 53 -3.29 -13.20 21.84
C VAL A 53 -2.81 -14.52 21.23
N VAL A 54 -1.84 -14.46 20.31
CA VAL A 54 -1.25 -15.64 19.67
C VAL A 54 -0.12 -16.22 20.54
N GLU A 55 -0.36 -17.39 21.13
CA GLU A 55 0.68 -18.22 21.77
C GLU A 55 1.63 -18.82 20.72
N ARG A 56 2.93 -18.75 21.00
CA ARG A 56 4.00 -19.29 20.13
C ARG A 56 4.10 -20.82 20.27
N ALA A 57 3.64 -21.55 19.24
CA ALA A 57 3.77 -23.00 19.13
C ALA A 57 5.13 -23.44 18.50
N PRO A 58 5.62 -24.66 18.80
CA PRO A 58 6.98 -25.13 18.47
C PRO A 58 7.17 -25.49 16.98
N LEU A 59 8.44 -25.49 16.55
CA LEU A 59 8.91 -25.65 15.16
C LEU A 59 8.62 -27.05 14.59
N VAL A 60 7.42 -27.25 14.05
CA VAL A 60 7.12 -28.31 13.08
C VAL A 60 7.50 -27.80 11.69
N LEU A 61 8.03 -28.66 10.83
CA LEU A 61 8.24 -28.39 9.40
C LEU A 61 6.90 -27.87 8.84
N ARG A 62 6.80 -26.54 8.67
CA ARG A 62 5.56 -25.92 8.19
C ARG A 62 5.38 -26.36 6.75
N GLU A 63 4.41 -27.22 6.51
CA GLU A 63 3.67 -27.20 5.26
C GLU A 63 3.19 -25.77 5.12
N HIS A 64 3.90 -24.96 4.34
CA HIS A 64 3.46 -23.62 4.03
C HIS A 64 2.19 -23.79 3.21
N PRO A 65 1.00 -23.42 3.73
CA PRO A 65 -0.22 -23.55 2.97
C PRO A 65 -0.02 -22.80 1.65
N ALA A 66 -0.48 -23.39 0.54
CA ALA A 66 -0.38 -22.76 -0.76
C ALA A 66 -0.95 -21.34 -0.68
N PRO A 67 -0.31 -20.35 -1.34
CA PRO A 67 -0.78 -18.98 -1.31
C PRO A 67 -2.25 -18.93 -1.75
N LEU A 68 -3.10 -18.31 -0.93
CA LEU A 68 -4.54 -18.23 -1.19
C LEU A 68 -4.88 -17.04 -2.10
N ASN A 69 -3.93 -16.11 -2.28
CA ASN A 69 -4.03 -14.98 -3.20
C ASN A 69 -2.75 -14.84 -4.03
N LEU A 70 -2.77 -15.42 -5.23
CA LEU A 70 -1.65 -15.36 -6.17
C LEU A 70 -1.36 -13.92 -6.64
N THR A 71 -2.39 -13.09 -6.79
CA THR A 71 -2.24 -11.68 -7.17
C THR A 71 -1.43 -10.89 -6.13
N ALA A 72 -1.69 -11.14 -4.84
CA ALA A 72 -0.91 -10.54 -3.75
C ALA A 72 0.53 -11.01 -3.76
N LEU A 73 0.76 -12.31 -4.01
CA LEU A 73 2.11 -12.89 -4.10
C LEU A 73 2.90 -12.30 -5.26
N ASP A 74 2.31 -12.27 -6.46
CA ASP A 74 2.93 -11.72 -7.67
C ASP A 74 3.25 -10.22 -7.49
N THR A 75 2.35 -9.49 -6.83
CA THR A 75 2.59 -8.09 -6.47
C THR A 75 3.80 -7.96 -5.56
N GLY A 76 3.87 -8.75 -4.49
CA GLY A 76 5.00 -8.74 -3.55
C GLY A 76 6.32 -9.02 -4.26
N LEU A 77 6.39 -10.11 -5.02
CA LEU A 77 7.59 -10.49 -5.77
C LEU A 77 8.00 -9.43 -6.79
N ALA A 78 7.04 -8.73 -7.41
CA ALA A 78 7.35 -7.70 -8.38
C ALA A 78 7.86 -6.41 -7.71
N ILE A 79 7.33 -6.04 -6.55
CA ILE A 79 7.81 -4.90 -5.75
C ILE A 79 9.22 -5.18 -5.24
N GLU A 80 9.49 -6.37 -4.69
CA GLU A 80 10.83 -6.78 -4.24
C GLU A 80 11.86 -6.69 -5.36
N ARG A 81 11.56 -7.29 -6.52
CA ARG A 81 12.44 -7.23 -7.69
C ARG A 81 12.71 -5.79 -8.12
N ALA A 82 11.69 -4.94 -8.15
CA ALA A 82 11.83 -3.55 -8.55
C ALA A 82 12.72 -2.75 -7.57
N LEU A 83 12.48 -2.86 -6.26
CA LEU A 83 13.27 -2.12 -5.27
C LEU A 83 14.71 -2.66 -5.16
N PHE A 84 14.93 -3.97 -5.25
CA PHE A 84 16.30 -4.51 -5.25
C PHE A 84 17.08 -4.13 -6.50
N ALA A 85 16.45 -4.15 -7.68
CA ALA A 85 17.08 -3.68 -8.91
C ALA A 85 17.39 -2.18 -8.87
N LEU A 86 16.51 -1.38 -8.28
CA LEU A 86 16.75 0.04 -8.05
C LEU A 86 17.94 0.23 -7.10
N ALA A 87 17.99 -0.47 -5.97
CA ALA A 87 19.11 -0.39 -5.03
C ALA A 87 20.45 -0.74 -5.69
N ASP A 88 20.51 -1.81 -6.48
CA ASP A 88 21.70 -2.14 -7.28
C ASP A 88 22.09 -1.01 -8.24
N THR A 89 21.11 -0.43 -8.94
CA THR A 89 21.33 0.66 -9.91
C THR A 89 21.91 1.90 -9.23
N LEU A 90 21.33 2.31 -8.09
CA LEU A 90 21.82 3.46 -7.34
C LEU A 90 23.20 3.16 -6.74
N ALA A 91 23.40 1.97 -6.17
CA ALA A 91 24.68 1.57 -5.60
C ALA A 91 25.78 1.59 -6.65
N ALA A 92 25.50 1.14 -7.88
CA ALA A 92 26.47 1.14 -8.97
C ALA A 92 26.89 2.56 -9.37
N ALA A 93 25.98 3.53 -9.23
CA ALA A 93 26.20 4.90 -9.62
C ALA A 93 26.89 5.75 -8.54
N VAL A 94 26.49 5.60 -7.27
CA VAL A 94 26.87 6.57 -6.22
C VAL A 94 27.66 6.00 -5.05
N GLN A 95 27.75 4.68 -4.90
CA GLN A 95 28.42 4.08 -3.75
C GLN A 95 29.94 4.20 -3.85
N ARG A 96 30.56 4.82 -2.84
CA ARG A 96 32.01 4.87 -2.64
C ARG A 96 32.46 4.16 -1.36
N ALA A 97 31.50 3.77 -0.53
CA ALA A 97 31.70 3.06 0.71
C ALA A 97 32.54 1.80 0.51
N THR A 98 33.54 1.62 1.38
CA THR A 98 34.42 0.45 1.34
C THR A 98 33.67 -0.83 1.73
N ALA A 99 34.22 -2.00 1.42
CA ALA A 99 33.59 -3.29 1.72
C ALA A 99 33.34 -3.57 3.22
N ARG A 100 33.89 -2.76 4.13
CA ARG A 100 33.67 -2.89 5.58
C ARG A 100 32.64 -1.88 6.12
N ASP A 101 32.15 -0.97 5.28
CA ASP A 101 31.15 0.01 5.70
C ASP A 101 29.77 -0.65 5.79
N ALA A 102 29.14 -0.57 6.95
CA ALA A 102 27.82 -1.18 7.19
C ALA A 102 26.69 -0.51 6.39
N ARG A 103 26.90 0.70 5.87
CA ARG A 103 25.94 1.44 5.04
C ARG A 103 25.96 1.01 3.58
N ARG A 104 26.91 0.17 3.20
CA ARG A 104 27.09 -0.32 1.84
C ARG A 104 25.93 -1.24 1.45
N TRP A 105 25.40 -1.05 0.25
CA TRP A 105 24.60 -2.04 -0.44
C TRP A 105 25.52 -3.06 -1.11
N ASP A 106 25.38 -4.32 -0.67
CA ASP A 106 26.09 -5.45 -1.23
C ASP A 106 25.21 -6.19 -2.24
N TYR A 107 25.75 -6.34 -3.44
CA TYR A 107 25.12 -7.05 -4.54
C TYR A 107 24.94 -8.54 -4.22
N GLN A 108 23.99 -9.16 -4.93
CA GLN A 108 23.85 -10.61 -4.95
C GLN A 108 25.08 -11.24 -5.61
N ASP A 109 25.65 -12.27 -4.97
CA ASP A 109 26.76 -13.05 -5.51
C ASP A 109 26.35 -14.54 -5.57
N PRO A 110 25.75 -15.02 -6.67
CA PRO A 110 25.22 -16.38 -6.74
C PRO A 110 26.30 -17.47 -6.59
N ASP A 111 27.58 -17.12 -6.78
CA ASP A 111 28.71 -18.04 -6.64
C ASP A 111 29.29 -18.07 -5.21
N ALA A 112 28.74 -17.26 -4.29
CA ALA A 112 29.18 -17.22 -2.91
C ALA A 112 28.90 -18.54 -2.17
N VAL A 113 29.87 -18.97 -1.37
CA VAL A 113 29.82 -20.24 -0.61
C VAL A 113 28.79 -20.21 0.54
N ASP A 114 28.48 -19.02 1.08
CA ASP A 114 27.50 -18.84 2.15
C ASP A 114 26.23 -18.15 1.61
N ILE A 115 25.05 -18.71 1.94
CA ILE A 115 23.73 -18.20 1.59
C ILE A 115 23.58 -16.71 1.91
N ARG A 116 24.10 -16.24 3.05
CA ARG A 116 24.00 -14.81 3.40
C ARG A 116 24.74 -13.93 2.40
N ARG A 117 25.94 -14.33 2.01
CA ARG A 117 26.71 -13.63 0.98
C ARG A 117 26.07 -13.80 -0.39
N ALA A 118 25.45 -14.94 -0.64
CA ALA A 118 24.78 -15.20 -1.90
C ALA A 118 23.65 -14.21 -2.16
N HIS A 119 22.90 -13.81 -1.13
CA HIS A 119 21.84 -12.82 -1.23
C HIS A 119 22.31 -11.36 -1.07
N GLY A 120 23.53 -11.12 -0.56
CA GLY A 120 24.02 -9.78 -0.24
C GLY A 120 23.06 -9.02 0.68
N SER A 121 22.90 -7.72 0.44
CA SER A 121 21.99 -6.87 1.21
C SER A 121 20.51 -7.27 1.09
N ARG A 122 20.12 -8.04 0.07
CA ARG A 122 18.74 -8.54 -0.09
C ARG A 122 18.33 -9.50 1.03
N ALA A 123 19.29 -10.10 1.73
CA ALA A 123 19.02 -10.95 2.91
C ALA A 123 18.32 -10.19 4.05
N HIS A 124 18.43 -8.85 4.08
CA HIS A 124 17.76 -7.99 5.06
C HIS A 124 16.31 -7.63 4.67
N GLY A 125 15.87 -8.03 3.47
CA GLY A 125 14.49 -7.87 2.99
C GLY A 125 14.16 -6.47 2.46
N LEU A 126 12.89 -6.31 2.06
CA LEU A 126 12.37 -5.09 1.42
C LEU A 126 12.49 -3.85 2.29
N HIS A 127 12.30 -3.98 3.60
CA HIS A 127 12.37 -2.86 4.53
C HIS A 127 13.74 -2.19 4.47
N PHE A 128 14.82 -3.00 4.54
CA PHE A 128 16.19 -2.49 4.45
C PHE A 128 16.46 -1.81 3.10
N ALA A 129 16.08 -2.45 1.99
CA ALA A 129 16.24 -1.85 0.66
C ALA A 129 15.52 -0.50 0.56
N SER A 130 14.30 -0.40 1.11
CA SER A 130 13.51 0.83 1.08
C SER A 130 14.16 1.96 1.88
N VAL A 131 14.69 1.68 3.07
CA VAL A 131 15.43 2.66 3.88
C VAL A 131 16.74 3.07 3.20
N TRP A 132 17.45 2.11 2.63
CA TRP A 132 18.70 2.39 1.94
C TRP A 132 18.49 3.30 0.71
N ILE A 133 17.45 3.03 -0.10
CA ILE A 133 17.08 3.88 -1.24
C ILE A 133 16.64 5.27 -0.76
N GLU A 134 15.83 5.35 0.31
CA GLU A 134 15.38 6.62 0.89
C GLU A 134 16.56 7.51 1.27
N GLY A 135 17.57 6.96 1.95
CA GLY A 135 18.77 7.70 2.31
C GLY A 135 19.52 8.26 1.10
N ARG A 136 19.58 7.52 -0.02
CA ARG A 136 20.19 8.01 -1.27
C ARG A 136 19.38 9.10 -1.95
N VAL A 137 18.05 8.99 -1.92
CA VAL A 137 17.14 10.02 -2.48
C VAL A 137 17.17 11.31 -1.65
N LEU A 138 17.44 11.21 -0.35
CA LEU A 138 17.54 12.35 0.58
C LEU A 138 18.96 12.91 0.73
N ASP A 139 19.92 12.43 -0.09
CA ASP A 139 21.34 12.80 -0.05
C ASP A 139 22.02 12.55 1.31
N GLU A 140 21.59 11.52 2.05
CA GLU A 140 22.24 11.11 3.30
C GLU A 140 23.67 10.59 3.06
N ASP A 141 24.58 10.94 3.96
CA ASP A 141 26.01 10.57 3.93
C ASP A 141 26.76 10.99 2.63
N THR A 142 26.40 12.15 2.07
CA THR A 142 27.06 12.72 0.87
C THR A 142 28.15 13.75 1.18
N GLU A 143 28.34 14.07 2.46
CA GLU A 143 29.36 14.99 2.95
C GLU A 143 30.56 14.21 3.54
N PRO A 144 31.79 14.77 3.49
CA PRO A 144 32.95 14.18 4.16
C PRO A 144 32.74 14.06 5.67
N GLU A 145 33.14 12.93 6.24
CA GLU A 145 32.96 12.64 7.66
C GLU A 145 34.26 12.87 8.44
N GLN A 146 34.15 13.47 9.62
CA GLN A 146 35.26 13.58 10.55
C GLN A 146 35.26 12.38 11.50
N GLN A 147 36.38 11.66 11.56
CA GLN A 147 36.60 10.56 12.48
C GLN A 147 36.97 11.10 13.88
N LEU A 148 36.87 10.23 14.89
CA LEU A 148 37.18 10.56 16.29
C LEU A 148 38.64 11.02 16.51
N ASP A 149 39.55 10.62 15.63
CA ASP A 149 40.96 11.05 15.64
C ASP A 149 41.19 12.40 14.92
N GLY A 150 40.12 13.04 14.45
CA GLY A 150 40.15 14.31 13.74
C GLY A 150 40.42 14.20 12.24
N THR A 151 40.64 13.01 11.70
CA THR A 151 40.86 12.80 10.25
C THR A 151 39.56 12.93 9.46
N PHE A 152 39.63 13.50 8.26
CA PHE A 152 38.50 13.58 7.35
C PHE A 152 38.54 12.42 6.36
N VAL A 153 37.44 11.70 6.25
CA VAL A 153 37.24 10.61 5.28
C VAL A 153 36.29 11.11 4.20
N ALA A 154 36.57 10.71 2.96
CA ALA A 154 35.69 11.03 1.85
C ALA A 154 34.27 10.50 2.11
N ALA A 155 33.26 11.23 1.62
CA ALA A 155 31.87 10.84 1.73
C ALA A 155 31.67 9.39 1.19
N PRO A 156 30.96 8.53 1.92
CA PRO A 156 30.71 7.16 1.49
C PRO A 156 29.80 7.07 0.26
N PHE A 157 29.05 8.14 -0.06
CA PHE A 157 28.22 8.22 -1.27
C PHE A 157 28.40 9.57 -1.96
N SER A 158 28.23 9.60 -3.28
CA SER A 158 28.06 10.85 -4.02
C SER A 158 26.59 11.25 -4.10
N VAL A 159 26.32 12.55 -4.26
CA VAL A 159 24.98 13.07 -4.57
C VAL A 159 24.40 12.35 -5.77
N LEU A 160 23.11 12.01 -5.70
CA LEU A 160 22.45 11.27 -6.76
C LEU A 160 22.23 12.15 -8.00
N PRO A 161 22.66 11.73 -9.20
CA PRO A 161 22.36 12.44 -10.43
C PRO A 161 20.85 12.58 -10.67
N GLU A 162 20.42 13.71 -11.24
CA GLU A 162 19.01 14.04 -11.47
C GLU A 162 18.24 12.95 -12.25
N TYR A 163 18.85 12.35 -13.26
CA TYR A 163 18.22 11.27 -14.02
C TYR A 163 17.92 10.03 -13.16
N LEU A 164 18.75 9.73 -12.16
CA LEU A 164 18.51 8.63 -11.22
C LEU A 164 17.48 9.01 -10.15
N LEU A 165 17.35 10.29 -9.78
CA LEU A 165 16.23 10.75 -8.95
C LEU A 165 14.89 10.55 -9.67
N HIS A 166 14.82 10.85 -10.97
CA HIS A 166 13.64 10.59 -11.78
C HIS A 166 13.33 9.10 -11.92
N GLU A 167 14.35 8.27 -12.16
CA GLU A 167 14.19 6.81 -12.23
C GLU A 167 13.71 6.24 -10.89
N ALA A 168 14.36 6.63 -9.78
CA ALA A 168 13.97 6.19 -8.44
C ALA A 168 12.51 6.55 -8.14
N ARG A 169 12.11 7.79 -8.44
CA ARG A 169 10.72 8.22 -8.32
C ARG A 169 9.79 7.33 -9.16
N HIS A 170 10.07 7.14 -10.45
CA HIS A 170 9.20 6.37 -11.33
C HIS A 170 9.01 4.93 -10.82
N VAL A 171 10.11 4.27 -10.44
CA VAL A 171 10.08 2.89 -9.91
C VAL A 171 9.32 2.80 -8.60
N VAL A 172 9.63 3.68 -7.64
CA VAL A 172 8.99 3.69 -6.31
C VAL A 172 7.50 3.98 -6.42
N GLN A 173 7.10 4.95 -7.23
CA GLN A 173 5.68 5.28 -7.41
C GLN A 173 4.92 4.18 -8.15
N GLY A 174 5.56 3.51 -9.12
CA GLY A 174 4.99 2.33 -9.76
C GLY A 174 4.77 1.18 -8.77
N ALA A 175 5.71 0.97 -7.84
CA ALA A 175 5.61 -0.03 -6.78
C ALA A 175 4.51 0.31 -5.77
N GLU A 176 4.45 1.56 -5.29
CA GLU A 176 3.40 2.06 -4.39
C GLU A 176 2.02 1.92 -5.03
N ALA A 177 1.84 2.38 -6.27
CA ALA A 177 0.56 2.30 -6.95
C ALA A 177 0.12 0.83 -7.15
N ARG A 178 1.06 -0.09 -7.41
CA ARG A 178 0.75 -1.53 -7.49
C ARG A 178 0.34 -2.08 -6.14
N LEU A 179 1.03 -1.72 -5.07
CA LEU A 179 0.71 -2.11 -3.70
C LEU A 179 -0.70 -1.66 -3.30
N LEU A 180 -1.01 -0.38 -3.49
CA LEU A 180 -2.30 0.21 -3.15
C LEU A 180 -3.43 -0.46 -3.95
N ARG A 181 -3.24 -0.70 -5.26
CA ARG A 181 -4.25 -1.41 -6.07
C ARG A 181 -4.53 -2.82 -5.57
N THR A 182 -3.48 -3.57 -5.24
CA THR A 182 -3.59 -4.95 -4.78
C THR A 182 -4.25 -5.05 -3.42
N LEU A 183 -3.97 -4.10 -2.52
CA LEU A 183 -4.64 -3.99 -1.22
C LEU A 183 -6.05 -3.40 -1.30
N GLY A 184 -6.45 -2.88 -2.47
CA GLY A 184 -7.73 -2.20 -2.63
C GLY A 184 -7.80 -0.82 -1.99
N LEU A 185 -6.64 -0.23 -1.68
CA LEU A 185 -6.45 1.09 -1.07
C LEU A 185 -6.24 2.21 -2.10
N ASP A 186 -6.14 1.87 -3.38
CA ASP A 186 -6.07 2.89 -4.44
C ASP A 186 -7.42 3.62 -4.57
N GLN A 187 -7.40 4.82 -5.15
CA GLN A 187 -8.61 5.59 -5.41
C GLN A 187 -9.54 4.78 -6.32
N ARG A 188 -10.64 4.29 -5.75
CA ARG A 188 -11.56 3.37 -6.41
C ARG A 188 -12.93 3.99 -6.51
N THR A 189 -13.46 3.98 -7.73
CA THR A 189 -14.89 4.14 -7.97
C THR A 189 -15.46 2.76 -8.27
N THR A 190 -16.28 2.23 -7.38
CA THR A 190 -16.89 0.90 -7.53
C THR A 190 -18.40 1.01 -7.50
N PRO A 191 -19.14 0.37 -8.42
CA PRO A 191 -20.58 0.28 -8.30
C PRO A 191 -20.93 -0.46 -7.00
N VAL A 192 -21.99 -0.04 -6.31
CA VAL A 192 -22.53 -0.78 -5.16
C VAL A 192 -23.44 -1.88 -5.73
N PRO A 193 -22.98 -3.14 -5.77
CA PRO A 193 -23.71 -4.20 -6.47
C PRO A 193 -25.05 -4.48 -5.79
N ASP A 194 -26.09 -4.74 -6.58
CA ASP A 194 -27.43 -5.13 -6.13
C ASP A 194 -28.11 -4.14 -5.16
N ARG A 195 -27.64 -2.88 -5.12
CA ARG A 195 -28.15 -1.82 -4.23
C ARG A 195 -28.47 -0.55 -5.03
N PRO A 196 -29.69 -0.44 -5.60
CA PRO A 196 -30.10 0.79 -6.26
C PRO A 196 -30.33 1.91 -5.24
N CYS A 197 -30.21 3.15 -5.71
CA CYS A 197 -30.47 4.35 -4.92
C CYS A 197 -31.91 4.33 -4.36
N PRO A 198 -32.12 4.46 -3.04
CA PRO A 198 -33.45 4.39 -2.43
C PRO A 198 -34.46 5.43 -2.92
N TRP A 199 -33.98 6.53 -3.46
CA TRP A 199 -34.83 7.66 -3.86
C TRP A 199 -35.19 7.66 -5.35
N CYS A 200 -34.40 7.02 -6.20
CA CYS A 200 -34.62 7.06 -7.65
C CYS A 200 -34.38 5.75 -8.39
N GLY A 201 -33.90 4.71 -7.71
CA GLY A 201 -33.59 3.41 -8.31
C GLY A 201 -32.30 3.38 -9.14
N GLY A 202 -31.58 4.50 -9.26
CA GLY A 202 -30.35 4.59 -10.06
C GLY A 202 -29.17 3.88 -9.42
N GLU A 203 -28.14 3.59 -10.21
CA GLU A 203 -26.92 2.95 -9.72
C GLU A 203 -26.18 3.87 -8.74
N LEU A 204 -25.62 3.25 -7.70
CA LEU A 204 -24.77 3.92 -6.72
C LEU A 204 -23.31 3.56 -6.99
N GLU A 205 -22.43 4.54 -6.91
CA GLU A 205 -20.98 4.39 -7.03
C GLU A 205 -20.33 4.80 -5.71
N LEU A 206 -19.57 3.92 -5.06
CA LEU A 206 -18.72 4.28 -3.93
C LEU A 206 -17.37 4.78 -4.45
N HIS A 207 -16.93 5.91 -3.92
CA HIS A 207 -15.59 6.45 -4.05
C HIS A 207 -14.84 6.22 -2.73
N THR A 208 -13.72 5.50 -2.80
CA THR A 208 -12.78 5.32 -1.68
C THR A 208 -11.41 5.78 -2.11
N GLY A 209 -10.66 6.44 -1.23
CA GLY A 209 -9.25 6.78 -1.46
C GLY A 209 -8.43 6.62 -0.18
N PRO A 210 -7.10 6.54 -0.27
CA PRO A 210 -6.22 6.31 0.88
C PRO A 210 -6.25 7.46 1.90
N ASP A 211 -6.47 8.69 1.43
CA ASP A 211 -6.54 9.91 2.25
C ASP A 211 -7.90 10.64 2.15
N GLU A 212 -8.91 9.97 1.58
CA GLU A 212 -10.22 10.55 1.32
C GLU A 212 -11.30 9.77 2.07
N ALA A 213 -12.13 10.49 2.83
CA ALA A 213 -13.27 9.88 3.48
C ALA A 213 -14.19 9.29 2.41
N PRO A 214 -14.70 8.06 2.59
CA PRO A 214 -15.50 7.41 1.57
C PRO A 214 -16.76 8.23 1.28
N SER A 215 -17.14 8.27 0.02
CA SER A 215 -18.36 8.96 -0.43
C SER A 215 -19.09 8.11 -1.45
N VAL A 216 -20.41 8.21 -1.50
CA VAL A 216 -21.22 7.53 -2.51
C VAL A 216 -21.81 8.57 -3.45
N THR A 217 -21.86 8.31 -4.75
CA THR A 217 -22.64 9.12 -5.69
C THR A 217 -23.73 8.30 -6.37
N CYS A 218 -24.79 8.97 -6.82
CA CYS A 218 -25.86 8.36 -7.61
C CYS A 218 -25.74 8.76 -9.08
N SER A 219 -25.75 7.77 -9.99
CA SER A 219 -25.60 7.98 -11.43
C SER A 219 -26.76 8.75 -12.08
N THR A 220 -27.94 8.78 -11.45
CA THR A 220 -29.14 9.49 -11.96
C THR A 220 -28.93 10.99 -12.11
N GLY A 221 -28.05 11.61 -11.32
CA GLY A 221 -27.79 13.05 -11.41
C GLY A 221 -28.87 13.92 -10.75
N ILE A 222 -29.09 15.12 -11.32
CA ILE A 222 -30.04 16.14 -10.84
C ILE A 222 -31.47 15.61 -10.56
N PRO A 223 -32.06 14.70 -11.36
CA PRO A 223 -33.40 14.16 -11.10
C PRO A 223 -33.52 13.33 -9.82
N CYS A 224 -32.42 12.92 -9.19
CA CYS A 224 -32.47 12.19 -7.93
C CYS A 224 -32.96 13.10 -6.79
N THR A 225 -34.02 12.66 -6.11
CA THR A 225 -34.70 13.38 -5.02
C THR A 225 -34.06 13.16 -3.64
N ALA A 226 -32.90 12.50 -3.59
CA ALA A 226 -32.19 12.26 -2.33
C ALA A 226 -31.88 13.58 -1.58
N PRO A 227 -32.05 13.62 -0.25
CA PRO A 227 -31.91 14.83 0.56
C PRO A 227 -30.45 15.16 0.88
N VAL A 228 -29.57 15.11 -0.12
CA VAL A 228 -28.13 15.38 0.01
C VAL A 228 -27.65 16.36 -1.06
N PRO A 229 -26.49 17.03 -0.86
CA PRO A 229 -25.94 17.97 -1.83
C PRO A 229 -25.67 17.33 -3.20
N LEU A 230 -25.40 18.18 -4.19
CA LEU A 230 -24.87 17.78 -5.48
C LEU A 230 -23.35 17.99 -5.51
N ASP A 231 -22.61 17.06 -6.11
CA ASP A 231 -21.18 17.20 -6.41
C ASP A 231 -20.93 18.21 -7.55
N ALA A 232 -19.66 18.44 -7.88
CA ALA A 232 -19.25 19.32 -8.98
C ALA A 232 -19.79 18.86 -10.36
N GLN A 233 -20.09 17.57 -10.51
CA GLN A 233 -20.64 16.93 -11.70
C GLN A 233 -22.18 16.89 -11.69
N ARG A 234 -22.82 17.54 -10.70
CA ARG A 234 -24.28 17.61 -10.51
C ARG A 234 -24.94 16.25 -10.24
N ARG A 235 -24.25 15.36 -9.54
CA ARG A 235 -24.76 14.09 -9.00
C ARG A 235 -24.98 14.20 -7.50
N ARG A 236 -25.96 13.48 -6.96
CA ARG A 236 -26.15 13.41 -5.51
C ARG A 236 -24.95 12.72 -4.88
N ILE A 237 -24.36 13.33 -3.87
CA ILE A 237 -23.20 12.80 -3.14
C ILE A 237 -23.55 12.65 -1.66
N TRP A 238 -23.24 11.48 -1.11
CA TRP A 238 -23.25 11.20 0.32
C TRP A 238 -21.81 11.18 0.78
N GLU A 239 -21.38 12.22 1.48
CA GLU A 239 -20.08 12.24 2.14
C GLU A 239 -20.15 11.45 3.46
N TRP A 240 -19.02 11.28 4.14
CA TRP A 240 -18.89 10.46 5.35
C TRP A 240 -20.04 10.61 6.36
N GLY A 241 -20.45 11.85 6.65
CA GLY A 241 -21.54 12.13 7.60
C GLY A 241 -22.93 11.67 7.14
N ASP A 242 -23.13 11.54 5.83
CA ASP A 242 -24.40 11.16 5.20
C ASP A 242 -24.48 9.66 4.87
N LEU A 243 -23.38 8.91 5.05
CA LEU A 243 -23.35 7.46 4.82
C LEU A 243 -24.25 6.66 5.79
N PRO A 244 -24.32 6.94 7.11
CA PRO A 244 -25.21 6.17 7.99
C PRO A 244 -26.70 6.29 7.63
N PRO A 245 -27.25 7.47 7.28
CA PRO A 245 -28.59 7.60 6.71
C PRO A 245 -28.79 6.80 5.42
N LEU A 246 -27.81 6.78 4.51
CA LEU A 246 -27.87 6.00 3.27
C LEU A 246 -27.92 4.49 3.56
N VAL A 247 -27.06 3.99 4.44
CA VAL A 247 -27.04 2.57 4.83
C VAL A 247 -28.37 2.15 5.46
N THR A 248 -28.94 3.01 6.32
CA THR A 248 -30.25 2.77 6.93
C THR A 248 -31.37 2.69 5.88
N ALA A 249 -31.37 3.59 4.90
CA ALA A 249 -32.35 3.59 3.81
C ALA A 249 -32.20 2.36 2.90
N LEU A 250 -30.98 1.93 2.61
CA LEU A 250 -30.70 0.71 1.83
C LEU A 250 -31.13 -0.56 2.56
N ALA A 251 -30.92 -0.64 3.88
CA ALA A 251 -31.39 -1.75 4.71
C ALA A 251 -32.92 -1.82 4.79
N GLY A 252 -33.61 -0.67 4.76
CA GLY A 252 -35.07 -0.60 4.72
C GLY A 252 -35.70 -1.17 3.44
N LEU A 253 -34.96 -1.21 2.32
CA LEU A 253 -35.41 -1.80 1.05
C LEU A 253 -35.22 -3.31 0.99
N GLU A 254 -34.38 -3.89 1.86
CA GLU A 254 -34.09 -5.32 1.92
C GLU A 254 -35.12 -6.15 2.69
N GLN A 255 -36.20 -5.55 3.20
CA GLN A 255 -37.29 -6.30 3.81
C GLN A 255 -38.46 -6.52 2.82
N PRO A 256 -38.49 -7.62 2.05
CA PRO A 256 -39.73 -8.14 1.49
C PRO A 256 -40.33 -9.23 2.39
N TYR A 257 -41.56 -8.97 2.86
CA TYR A 257 -42.61 -9.95 3.19
C TYR A 257 -42.29 -11.12 4.16
N ALA A 258 -42.46 -10.88 5.47
CA ALA A 258 -42.90 -11.94 6.39
C ALA A 258 -44.43 -12.13 6.19
N GLY A 259 -44.81 -13.31 5.70
CA GLY A 259 -46.09 -13.61 5.09
C GLY A 259 -47.33 -13.32 5.95
N THR A 260 -48.28 -12.64 5.33
CA THR A 260 -49.70 -12.70 5.65
C THR A 260 -50.21 -14.09 5.24
N GLN A 261 -50.40 -15.01 6.19
CA GLN A 261 -51.23 -16.20 5.98
C GLN A 261 -52.66 -15.89 6.45
N THR A 262 -53.53 -15.63 5.48
CA THR A 262 -54.97 -15.84 5.60
C THR A 262 -55.29 -17.28 5.22
N SER A 263 -55.72 -18.10 6.18
CA SER A 263 -56.89 -18.98 6.12
C SER A 263 -57.04 -19.76 7.40
#